data_AF-A0A498CRU4-F1
#
_entry.id   AF-A0A498CRU4-F1
#
_cell.length_a   1.000
_cell.length_b   1.000
_cell.length_c   1.000
_cell.angle_alpha   90.00
_cell.angle_beta   90.00
_cell.angle_gamma   90.00
#
_symmetry.space_group_name_H-M   'P 1'
#
loop_
_entity.id
_entity.type
_entity.pdbx_description
1 polymer ?
#
loop_
_entity_poly.entity_id
_entity_poly.type
_entity_poly.pdbx_seq_one_letter_code
_entity_poly.pdbx_strand_id
1 'polypeptide(L)'
;MTCAIYCRLSREDAEKIRESESIQNQKAMLAAYAASQSWEVGAVYCDEDYSGADRDRPGWNAMLAAAERREFQIVLCKTQSRFTRDMELVEKYLHGLFPLWGVRFVAVVDHVDTDLKGNKKARQINGLINEWYLEDLSENIRAVFAQKRSAGKYIGSIPAYGYRKDPADHNHLVVEPEAAEVVRSIFSLCLEGFGKQKIAALLNERGIPSPSAYKRARGWTRGEAGADGWNRTTVGR
;
A
#
# COMPACT_ATOMS: atom_id res chain seq x y z
N MET A 1 -23.80 -3.68 -20.52
CA MET A 1 -23.05 -3.29 -19.30
C MET A 1 -24.00 -2.49 -18.44
N THR A 2 -23.99 -2.75 -17.14
CA THR A 2 -24.87 -2.09 -16.18
C THR A 2 -24.12 -0.95 -15.51
N CYS A 3 -24.72 0.23 -15.48
CA CYS A 3 -24.17 1.42 -14.85
C CYS A 3 -24.99 1.85 -13.63
N ALA A 4 -24.29 2.27 -12.58
CA ALA A 4 -24.83 3.03 -11.47
C ALA A 4 -24.66 4.52 -11.75
N ILE A 5 -25.73 5.29 -11.53
CA ILE A 5 -25.67 6.75 -11.58
C ILE A 5 -25.49 7.28 -10.17
N TYR A 6 -24.55 8.19 -9.97
CA TYR A 6 -24.39 8.89 -8.70
C TYR A 6 -24.60 10.40 -8.89
N CYS A 7 -25.53 10.96 -8.12
CA CYS A 7 -25.88 12.38 -8.12
C CYS A 7 -25.68 12.99 -6.73
N ARG A 8 -25.20 14.23 -6.68
CA ARG A 8 -25.03 14.97 -5.43
C ARG A 8 -25.48 16.41 -5.59
N LEU A 9 -26.18 16.92 -4.58
CA LEU A 9 -26.45 18.35 -4.43
C LEU A 9 -25.64 18.89 -3.24
N SER A 10 -24.78 19.88 -3.50
CA SER A 10 -23.97 20.51 -2.46
C SER A 10 -24.78 21.56 -1.72
N ARG A 11 -24.58 21.69 -0.41
CA ARG A 11 -25.22 22.73 0.41
C ARG A 11 -24.96 24.17 -0.07
N GLU A 12 -23.79 24.42 -0.64
CA GLU A 12 -23.43 25.71 -1.29
C GLU A 12 -24.18 25.97 -2.61
N ASP A 13 -24.63 24.89 -3.27
CA ASP A 13 -25.39 24.96 -4.53
C ASP A 13 -26.91 25.02 -4.27
N ALA A 14 -27.35 24.67 -3.05
CA ALA A 14 -28.75 24.70 -2.63
C ALA A 14 -29.33 26.12 -2.56
N GLU A 15 -28.53 27.13 -2.22
CA GLU A 15 -28.97 28.54 -2.25
C GLU A 15 -28.95 29.14 -3.67
N LYS A 16 -28.20 28.53 -4.60
CA LYS A 16 -28.03 28.98 -5.98
C LYS A 16 -28.77 28.04 -6.94
N ILE A 17 -30.05 27.78 -6.70
CA ILE A 17 -30.88 26.89 -7.54
C ILE A 17 -31.00 27.50 -8.94
N ARG A 18 -30.03 27.18 -9.80
CA ARG A 18 -30.17 27.19 -11.25
C ARG A 18 -30.72 25.82 -11.62
N GLU A 19 -31.72 25.76 -12.49
CA GLU A 19 -32.35 24.50 -12.92
C GLU A 19 -31.32 23.41 -13.30
N SER A 20 -30.17 23.81 -13.89
CA SER A 20 -29.07 22.92 -14.30
C SER A 20 -28.34 22.16 -13.19
N GLU A 21 -28.49 22.54 -11.92
CA GLU A 21 -27.83 21.88 -10.78
C GLU A 21 -28.74 20.94 -9.99
N SER A 22 -30.05 20.94 -10.27
CA SER A 22 -30.99 20.03 -9.61
C SER A 22 -30.61 18.55 -9.84
N ILE A 23 -30.84 17.71 -8.83
CA ILE A 23 -30.60 16.26 -8.92
C ILE A 23 -31.39 15.65 -10.09
N GLN A 24 -32.60 16.14 -10.35
CA GLN A 24 -33.43 15.68 -11.46
C GLN A 24 -32.76 15.93 -12.82
N ASN A 25 -32.16 17.10 -13.03
CA ASN A 25 -31.45 17.39 -14.27
C ASN A 25 -30.14 16.60 -14.38
N GLN A 26 -29.44 16.36 -13.28
CA GLN A 26 -28.28 15.46 -13.27
C GLN A 26 -28.70 14.04 -13.69
N LYS A 27 -29.77 13.50 -13.10
CA LYS A 27 -30.29 12.18 -13.46
C LYS A 27 -30.68 12.10 -14.93
N ALA A 28 -31.43 13.07 -15.43
CA ALA A 28 -31.88 13.09 -16.83
C ALA A 28 -30.70 13.14 -17.81
N MET A 29 -29.70 13.99 -17.55
CA MET A 29 -28.47 14.06 -18.34
C MET A 29 -27.72 12.72 -18.35
N LEU A 30 -27.51 12.12 -17.18
CA LEU A 30 -26.73 10.90 -17.05
C LEU A 30 -27.47 9.68 -17.62
N ALA A 31 -28.79 9.63 -17.47
CA ALA A 31 -29.62 8.60 -18.11
C ALA A 31 -29.58 8.71 -19.65
N ALA A 32 -29.67 9.93 -20.20
CA ALA A 32 -29.53 10.16 -21.63
C ALA A 32 -28.14 9.75 -22.14
N TYR A 33 -27.08 10.04 -21.38
CA TYR A 33 -25.73 9.63 -21.72
C TYR A 33 -25.56 8.11 -21.69
N ALA A 34 -26.07 7.44 -20.65
CA ALA A 34 -26.05 5.98 -20.56
C ALA A 34 -26.78 5.33 -21.75
N ALA A 35 -27.96 5.86 -22.12
CA ALA A 35 -28.69 5.39 -23.30
C ALA A 35 -27.89 5.58 -24.59
N SER A 36 -27.19 6.71 -24.76
CA SER A 36 -26.33 6.97 -25.92
C SER A 36 -25.17 5.97 -26.06
N GLN A 37 -24.69 5.42 -24.93
CA GLN A 37 -23.61 4.44 -24.87
C GLN A 37 -24.13 2.99 -24.81
N SER A 38 -25.44 2.76 -24.94
CA SER A 38 -26.08 1.44 -24.78
C SER A 38 -25.77 0.79 -23.41
N TRP A 39 -25.70 1.60 -22.35
CA TRP A 39 -25.55 1.13 -20.97
C TRP A 39 -26.92 1.07 -20.28
N GLU A 40 -27.13 0.02 -19.50
CA GLU A 40 -28.36 -0.17 -18.72
C GLU A 40 -28.20 0.49 -17.36
N VAL A 41 -29.12 1.40 -17.00
CA VAL A 41 -29.10 2.06 -15.70
C VAL A 41 -29.67 1.11 -14.65
N GLY A 42 -28.80 0.53 -13.81
CA GLY A 42 -29.21 -0.42 -12.77
C GLY A 42 -29.76 0.26 -11.53
N ALA A 43 -28.99 1.19 -10.94
CA ALA A 43 -29.37 1.91 -9.73
C ALA A 43 -28.93 3.37 -9.79
N VAL A 44 -29.69 4.24 -9.13
CA VAL A 44 -29.41 5.67 -9.01
C VAL A 44 -29.24 6.01 -7.54
N TYR A 45 -28.03 6.43 -7.17
CA TYR A 45 -27.65 6.81 -5.82
C TYR A 45 -27.61 8.34 -5.72
N CYS A 46 -28.18 8.89 -4.65
CA CYS A 46 -28.30 10.33 -4.46
C CYS A 46 -27.95 10.74 -3.04
N ASP A 47 -27.21 11.84 -2.92
CA ASP A 47 -26.91 12.48 -1.65
C ASP A 47 -27.30 13.98 -1.72
N GLU A 48 -28.20 14.39 -0.82
CA GLU A 48 -28.66 15.78 -0.65
C GLU A 48 -27.95 16.42 0.54
N ASP A 49 -27.55 17.70 0.42
CA ASP A 49 -26.90 18.51 1.47
C ASP A 49 -25.50 18.06 1.95
N TYR A 50 -24.86 17.12 1.25
CA TYR A 50 -23.49 16.67 1.58
C TYR A 50 -22.42 17.40 0.77
N SER A 51 -21.30 17.75 1.42
CA SER A 51 -20.09 18.25 0.76
C SER A 51 -19.32 17.10 0.11
N GLY A 52 -18.55 17.43 -0.94
CA GLY A 52 -17.64 16.49 -1.62
C GLY A 52 -16.45 16.02 -0.77
N ALA A 53 -16.30 16.55 0.45
CA ALA A 53 -15.33 16.11 1.46
C ALA A 53 -15.94 15.30 2.62
N ASP A 54 -17.27 15.27 2.77
CA ASP A 54 -17.91 14.56 3.89
C ASP A 54 -17.81 13.05 3.72
N ARG A 55 -17.45 12.31 4.78
CA ARG A 55 -17.23 10.86 4.70
C ARG A 55 -18.49 10.03 4.98
N ASP A 56 -19.45 10.56 5.72
CA ASP A 56 -20.71 9.89 6.07
C ASP A 56 -21.83 10.22 5.06
N ARG A 57 -21.70 9.69 3.85
CA ARG A 57 -22.69 9.85 2.78
C ARG A 57 -23.46 8.55 2.55
N PRO A 58 -24.78 8.52 2.82
CA PRO A 58 -25.56 7.29 2.74
C PRO A 58 -25.69 6.75 1.30
N GLY A 59 -25.94 7.60 0.31
CA GLY A 59 -26.05 7.20 -1.10
C GLY A 59 -24.72 6.69 -1.65
N TRP A 60 -23.62 7.38 -1.33
CA TRP A 60 -22.27 6.96 -1.61
C TRP A 60 -21.92 5.59 -1.00
N ASN A 61 -22.16 5.40 0.30
CA ASN A 61 -21.83 4.15 0.98
C ASN A 61 -22.65 2.97 0.42
N ALA A 62 -23.93 3.21 0.10
CA ALA A 62 -24.77 2.21 -0.57
C ALA A 62 -24.23 1.83 -1.95
N MET A 63 -23.79 2.83 -2.75
CA MET A 63 -23.17 2.60 -4.05
C MET A 63 -21.88 1.79 -3.93
N LEU A 64 -21.01 2.12 -2.96
CA LEU A 64 -19.76 1.39 -2.74
C LEU A 64 -20.02 -0.07 -2.35
N ALA A 65 -20.99 -0.33 -1.48
CA ALA A 65 -21.35 -1.68 -1.11
C ALA A 65 -21.90 -2.49 -2.31
N ALA A 66 -22.68 -1.85 -3.19
CA ALA A 66 -23.14 -2.47 -4.43
C ALA A 66 -21.99 -2.69 -5.45
N ALA A 67 -21.01 -1.79 -5.49
CA ALA A 67 -19.79 -1.93 -6.29
C ALA A 67 -18.96 -3.14 -5.83
N GLU A 68 -18.79 -3.29 -4.52
CA GLU A 68 -18.07 -4.43 -3.91
C GLU A 68 -18.76 -5.76 -4.23
N ARG A 69 -20.10 -5.79 -4.21
CA ARG A 69 -20.91 -6.95 -4.65
C ARG A 69 -20.95 -7.13 -6.18
N ARG A 70 -20.31 -6.25 -6.95
CA ARG A 70 -20.22 -6.28 -8.42
C ARG A 70 -21.58 -6.22 -9.13
N GLU A 71 -22.54 -5.51 -8.53
CA GLU A 71 -23.90 -5.36 -9.08
C GLU A 71 -23.94 -4.48 -10.34
N PHE A 72 -22.90 -3.68 -10.59
CA PHE A 72 -22.72 -2.87 -11.79
C PHE A 72 -21.25 -2.82 -12.19
N GLN A 73 -20.97 -2.44 -13.44
CA GLN A 73 -19.62 -2.36 -13.98
C GLN A 73 -19.18 -0.92 -14.26
N ILE A 74 -20.09 0.05 -14.19
CA ILE A 74 -19.80 1.45 -14.50
C ILE A 74 -20.39 2.37 -13.42
N VAL A 75 -19.60 3.31 -12.92
CA VAL A 75 -20.09 4.45 -12.12
C VAL A 75 -20.12 5.68 -13.01
N LEU A 76 -21.30 6.29 -13.12
CA LEU A 76 -21.56 7.44 -13.97
C LEU A 76 -21.92 8.68 -13.14
N CYS A 77 -21.17 9.75 -13.34
CA CYS A 77 -21.32 11.03 -12.63
C CYS A 77 -21.32 12.21 -13.61
N LYS A 78 -21.90 13.35 -13.21
CA LYS A 78 -21.83 14.61 -13.98
C LYS A 78 -20.39 15.12 -14.07
N THR A 79 -19.73 15.27 -12.92
CA THR A 79 -18.31 15.70 -12.78
C THR A 79 -17.62 14.87 -11.69
N GLN A 80 -16.29 14.80 -11.70
CA GLN A 80 -15.49 14.17 -10.64
C GLN A 80 -15.76 14.83 -9.28
N SER A 81 -15.91 16.15 -9.25
CA SER A 81 -16.19 16.88 -8.01
C SER A 81 -17.56 16.55 -7.38
N ARG A 82 -18.51 16.02 -8.16
CA ARG A 82 -19.78 15.50 -7.64
C ARG A 82 -19.55 14.15 -6.95
N PHE A 83 -18.68 13.31 -7.49
CA PHE A 83 -18.22 12.07 -6.88
C PHE A 83 -17.43 12.35 -5.58
N THR A 84 -16.26 12.97 -5.66
CA THR A 84 -15.52 13.43 -4.48
C THR A 84 -14.53 14.54 -4.81
N ARG A 85 -14.24 15.41 -3.84
CA ARG A 85 -13.13 16.39 -3.91
C ARG A 85 -11.93 15.96 -3.05
N ASP A 86 -12.12 14.97 -2.17
CA ASP A 86 -11.07 14.41 -1.32
C ASP A 86 -10.15 13.52 -2.18
N MET A 87 -8.87 13.91 -2.29
CA MET A 87 -7.86 13.17 -3.04
C MET A 87 -7.66 11.75 -2.50
N GLU A 88 -7.76 11.55 -1.18
CA GLU A 88 -7.61 10.24 -0.55
C GLU A 88 -8.72 9.29 -1.03
N LEU A 89 -9.95 9.80 -1.15
CA LEU A 89 -11.09 9.00 -1.64
C LEU A 89 -11.00 8.75 -3.15
N VAL A 90 -10.51 9.72 -3.92
CA VAL A 90 -10.22 9.51 -5.36
C VAL A 90 -9.22 8.37 -5.51
N GLU A 91 -8.11 8.42 -4.77
CA GLU A 91 -7.08 7.39 -4.83
C GLU A 91 -7.60 6.02 -4.39
N LYS A 92 -8.22 5.94 -3.21
CA LYS A 92 -8.73 4.69 -2.65
C LYS A 92 -9.73 4.00 -3.58
N TYR A 93 -10.70 4.74 -4.13
CA TYR A 93 -11.79 4.13 -4.90
C TYR A 93 -11.53 4.10 -6.41
N LEU A 94 -11.22 5.23 -7.05
CA LEU A 94 -11.05 5.27 -8.51
C LEU A 94 -9.79 4.51 -8.96
N HIS A 95 -8.72 4.58 -8.17
CA HIS A 95 -7.42 4.00 -8.54
C HIS A 95 -7.11 2.68 -7.83
N GLY A 96 -7.71 2.43 -6.65
CA GLY A 96 -7.53 1.19 -5.90
C GLY A 96 -8.67 0.17 -6.12
N LEU A 97 -9.80 0.40 -5.46
CA LEU A 97 -10.86 -0.60 -5.32
C LEU A 97 -11.68 -0.82 -6.59
N PHE A 98 -12.00 0.22 -7.36
CA PHE A 98 -12.81 0.08 -8.57
C PHE A 98 -12.15 -0.81 -9.64
N PRO A 99 -10.84 -0.66 -9.96
CA PRO A 99 -10.15 -1.62 -10.83
C PRO A 99 -10.22 -3.07 -10.34
N LEU A 100 -10.06 -3.30 -9.02
CA LEU A 100 -10.13 -4.63 -8.42
C LEU A 100 -11.55 -5.24 -8.47
N TRP A 101 -12.57 -4.38 -8.39
CA TRP A 101 -13.97 -4.78 -8.51
C TRP A 101 -14.44 -4.87 -9.97
N GLY A 102 -13.63 -4.45 -10.94
CA GLY A 102 -14.00 -4.42 -12.36
C GLY A 102 -14.97 -3.28 -12.69
N VAL A 103 -14.90 -2.18 -11.93
CA VAL A 103 -15.76 -1.01 -12.07
C VAL A 103 -15.02 0.09 -12.82
N ARG A 104 -15.62 0.59 -13.90
CA ARG A 104 -15.15 1.75 -14.68
C ARG A 104 -15.81 3.01 -14.17
N PHE A 105 -15.03 4.05 -13.91
CA PHE A 105 -15.55 5.38 -13.57
C PHE A 105 -15.60 6.30 -14.79
N VAL A 106 -16.73 6.98 -14.97
CA VAL A 106 -16.99 7.94 -16.06
C VAL A 106 -17.61 9.22 -15.50
N ALA A 107 -16.99 10.36 -15.81
CA ALA A 107 -17.54 11.69 -15.55
C ALA A 107 -17.81 12.43 -16.87
N VAL A 108 -19.08 12.72 -17.14
CA VAL A 108 -19.56 13.16 -18.46
C VAL A 108 -19.04 14.54 -18.85
N VAL A 109 -19.16 15.53 -17.95
CA VAL A 109 -18.79 16.93 -18.23
C VAL A 109 -17.28 17.13 -18.20
N ASP A 110 -16.57 16.44 -17.30
CA ASP A 110 -15.12 16.52 -17.22
C ASP A 110 -14.41 15.69 -18.31
N HIS A 111 -15.19 14.94 -19.11
CA HIS A 111 -14.71 13.97 -20.09
C HIS A 111 -13.68 13.01 -19.49
N VAL A 112 -13.88 12.61 -18.24
CA VAL A 112 -13.01 11.66 -17.53
C VAL A 112 -13.55 10.27 -17.74
N ASP A 113 -12.65 9.38 -18.13
CA ASP A 113 -12.96 7.98 -18.33
C ASP A 113 -11.72 7.17 -17.98
N THR A 114 -11.88 6.28 -17.00
CA THR A 114 -10.80 5.44 -16.46
C THR A 114 -10.36 4.33 -17.40
N ASP A 115 -11.17 3.98 -18.40
CA ASP A 115 -10.86 2.95 -19.40
C ASP A 115 -10.08 3.54 -20.61
N LEU A 116 -10.20 4.85 -20.85
CA LEU A 116 -9.52 5.54 -21.93
C LEU A 116 -8.05 5.86 -21.57
N LYS A 117 -7.15 4.93 -21.92
CA LYS A 117 -5.67 5.07 -21.81
C LYS A 117 -5.08 6.31 -22.52
N GLY A 118 -5.86 7.04 -23.33
CA GLY A 118 -5.40 8.15 -24.17
C GLY A 118 -5.50 9.55 -23.55
N ASN A 119 -6.28 9.77 -22.49
CA ASN A 119 -6.65 11.11 -22.06
C ASN A 119 -5.50 11.85 -21.32
N LYS A 120 -5.06 13.00 -21.85
CA LYS A 120 -3.89 13.76 -21.35
C LYS A 120 -4.05 14.22 -19.89
N LYS A 121 -5.29 14.53 -19.47
CA LYS A 121 -5.64 14.85 -18.08
C LYS A 121 -5.58 13.61 -17.17
N ALA A 122 -6.04 12.45 -17.65
CA ALA A 122 -5.90 11.18 -16.91
C ALA A 122 -4.41 10.81 -16.74
N ARG A 123 -3.56 11.06 -17.74
CA ARG A 123 -2.10 10.88 -17.62
C ARG A 123 -1.41 11.88 -16.68
N GLN A 124 -1.79 13.16 -16.67
CA GLN A 124 -1.20 14.15 -15.76
C GLN A 124 -1.58 13.90 -14.30
N ILE A 125 -2.82 13.48 -14.07
CA ILE A 125 -3.29 13.03 -12.75
C ILE A 125 -2.56 11.74 -12.35
N ASN A 126 -2.52 10.72 -13.20
CA ASN A 126 -1.82 9.45 -12.90
C ASN A 126 -0.29 9.59 -12.74
N GLY A 127 0.35 10.54 -13.45
CA GLY A 127 1.80 10.74 -13.42
C GLY A 127 2.30 11.46 -12.16
N LEU A 128 1.58 12.50 -11.71
CA LEU A 128 1.89 13.20 -10.46
C LEU A 128 1.59 12.34 -9.23
N ILE A 129 0.56 11.49 -9.32
CA ILE A 129 0.16 10.58 -8.24
C ILE A 129 1.19 9.48 -8.01
N ASN A 130 1.79 8.92 -9.07
CA ASN A 130 2.74 7.83 -8.86
C ASN A 130 4.04 8.32 -8.17
N GLU A 131 4.45 9.56 -8.43
CA GLU A 131 5.66 10.13 -7.81
C GLU A 131 5.38 10.57 -6.36
N TRP A 132 4.26 11.26 -6.11
CA TRP A 132 3.88 11.68 -4.75
C TRP A 132 3.45 10.54 -3.84
N TYR A 133 2.72 9.54 -4.36
CA TYR A 133 2.37 8.34 -3.57
C TYR A 133 3.62 7.55 -3.19
N LEU A 134 4.62 7.45 -4.07
CA LEU A 134 5.90 6.82 -3.73
C LEU A 134 6.69 7.64 -2.70
N GLU A 135 6.62 8.96 -2.76
CA GLU A 135 7.23 9.86 -1.78
C GLU A 135 6.55 9.74 -0.40
N ASP A 136 5.23 9.91 -0.32
CA ASP A 136 4.44 9.82 0.93
C ASP A 136 4.49 8.42 1.54
N LEU A 137 4.46 7.35 0.73
CA LEU A 137 4.62 5.99 1.22
C LEU A 137 6.03 5.78 1.79
N SER A 138 7.05 6.31 1.14
CA SER A 138 8.43 6.25 1.61
C SER A 138 8.61 7.01 2.93
N GLU A 139 8.01 8.20 3.05
CA GLU A 139 8.02 8.99 4.28
C GLU A 139 7.29 8.29 5.43
N ASN A 140 6.09 7.75 5.16
CA ASN A 140 5.33 7.00 6.17
C ASN A 140 6.07 5.73 6.62
N ILE A 141 6.67 4.96 5.70
CA ILE A 141 7.48 3.78 6.07
C ILE A 141 8.68 4.20 6.93
N ARG A 142 9.36 5.30 6.59
CA ARG A 142 10.47 5.84 7.38
C ARG A 142 10.01 6.26 8.77
N ALA A 143 8.85 6.91 8.89
CA ALA A 143 8.27 7.32 10.16
C ALA A 143 7.92 6.13 11.05
N VAL A 144 7.28 5.09 10.49
CA VAL A 144 6.97 3.84 11.20
C VAL A 144 8.26 3.15 11.66
N PHE A 145 9.29 3.10 10.82
CA PHE A 145 10.59 2.54 11.21
C PHE A 145 11.33 3.40 12.24
N ALA A 146 11.18 4.73 12.20
CA ALA A 146 11.73 5.61 13.23
C ALA A 146 11.06 5.37 14.59
N GLN A 147 9.73 5.26 14.61
CA GLN A 147 8.97 4.97 15.83
C GLN A 147 9.30 3.58 16.40
N LYS A 148 9.42 2.56 15.54
CA LYS A 148 9.85 1.22 15.99
C LYS A 148 11.27 1.25 16.57
N ARG A 149 12.20 2.00 15.97
CA ARG A 149 13.56 2.19 16.49
C ARG A 149 13.58 2.91 17.83
N SER A 150 12.81 3.99 17.99
CA SER A 150 12.76 4.73 19.26
C SER A 150 12.14 3.90 20.39
N ALA A 151 11.22 2.99 20.06
CA ALA A 151 10.67 2.01 20.99
C ALA A 151 11.58 0.80 21.27
N GLY A 152 12.82 0.78 20.76
CA GLY A 152 13.77 -0.32 20.96
C GLY A 152 13.42 -1.62 20.22
N LYS A 153 12.49 -1.56 19.25
CA LYS A 153 12.04 -2.74 18.50
C LYS A 153 13.00 -3.07 17.35
N TYR A 154 13.26 -4.35 17.17
CA TYR A 154 14.03 -4.89 16.07
C TYR A 154 13.21 -4.93 14.78
N ILE A 155 13.74 -4.36 13.69
CA ILE A 155 13.01 -4.19 12.41
C ILE A 155 13.57 -5.12 11.31
N GLY A 156 14.74 -5.72 11.54
CA GLY A 156 15.39 -6.57 10.55
C GLY A 156 14.60 -7.85 10.26
N SER A 157 14.64 -8.33 9.01
CA SER A 157 14.04 -9.62 8.68
C SER A 157 14.83 -10.79 9.26
N ILE A 158 16.16 -10.70 9.27
CA ILE A 158 17.09 -11.77 9.68
C ILE A 158 17.91 -11.30 10.88
N PRO A 159 17.84 -11.99 12.04
CA PRO A 159 18.59 -11.61 13.23
C PRO A 159 20.12 -11.67 13.02
N ALA A 160 20.83 -10.92 13.86
CA ALA A 160 22.29 -11.03 13.95
C ALA A 160 22.70 -12.42 14.44
N TYR A 161 23.89 -12.88 14.05
CA TYR A 161 24.42 -14.15 14.56
C TYR A 161 24.63 -14.05 16.09
N GLY A 162 24.27 -15.11 16.82
CA GLY A 162 24.19 -15.08 18.29
C GLY A 162 22.82 -14.67 18.85
N TYR A 163 21.89 -14.26 17.99
CA TYR A 163 20.52 -13.90 18.36
C TYR A 163 19.49 -14.63 17.49
N ARG A 164 18.28 -14.78 18.02
CA ARG A 164 17.10 -15.19 17.27
C ARG A 164 15.94 -14.25 17.56
N LYS A 165 14.92 -14.27 16.70
CA LYS A 165 13.67 -13.57 17.00
C LYS A 165 12.94 -14.28 18.14
N ASP A 166 12.30 -13.50 18.99
CA ASP A 166 11.40 -14.02 20.00
C ASP A 166 10.18 -14.69 19.31
N PRO A 167 9.83 -15.94 19.65
CA PRO A 167 8.60 -16.58 19.19
C PRO A 167 7.33 -15.79 19.54
N ALA A 168 7.35 -15.03 20.63
CA ALA A 168 6.23 -14.21 21.09
C ALA A 168 6.20 -12.81 20.43
N ASP A 169 7.35 -12.22 20.14
CA ASP A 169 7.46 -10.93 19.43
C ASP A 169 8.56 -10.94 18.37
N HIS A 170 8.15 -10.91 17.10
CA HIS A 170 9.07 -10.91 15.96
C HIS A 170 9.94 -9.64 15.87
N ASN A 171 9.60 -8.60 16.64
CA ASN A 171 10.37 -7.36 16.78
C ASN A 171 11.22 -7.35 18.06
N HIS A 172 11.36 -8.47 18.76
CA HIS A 172 12.25 -8.65 19.89
C HIS A 172 13.32 -9.69 19.54
N LEU A 173 14.56 -9.44 19.96
CA LEU A 173 15.68 -10.36 19.79
C LEU A 173 16.02 -11.00 21.13
N VAL A 174 16.08 -12.33 21.14
CA VAL A 174 16.55 -13.11 22.27
C VAL A 174 17.87 -13.77 21.92
N VAL A 175 18.72 -13.98 22.92
CA VAL A 175 20.02 -14.64 22.73
C VAL A 175 19.80 -16.08 22.31
N GLU A 176 20.52 -16.52 21.28
CA GLU A 176 20.55 -17.92 20.85
C GLU A 176 21.79 -18.58 21.44
N PRO A 177 21.66 -19.45 22.46
CA PRO A 177 22.79 -19.94 23.24
C PRO A 177 23.91 -20.56 22.40
N GLU A 178 23.57 -21.39 21.42
CA GLU A 178 24.54 -22.09 20.57
C GLU A 178 25.44 -21.11 19.80
N ALA A 179 24.84 -20.16 19.09
CA ALA A 179 25.60 -19.17 18.32
C ALA A 179 26.26 -18.10 19.22
N ALA A 180 25.65 -17.78 20.36
CA ALA A 180 26.19 -16.80 21.30
C ALA A 180 27.50 -17.27 21.93
N GLU A 181 27.63 -18.56 22.24
CA GLU A 181 28.89 -19.14 22.74
C GLU A 181 30.01 -19.02 21.70
N VAL A 182 29.71 -19.23 20.42
CA VAL A 182 30.70 -19.02 19.34
C VAL A 182 31.16 -17.57 19.31
N VAL A 183 30.23 -16.60 19.41
CA VAL A 183 30.58 -15.17 19.47
C VAL A 183 31.46 -14.86 20.68
N ARG A 184 31.09 -15.34 21.87
CA ARG A 184 31.88 -15.16 23.10
C ARG A 184 33.30 -15.73 22.93
N SER A 185 33.42 -16.92 22.36
CA SER A 185 34.71 -17.55 22.10
C SER A 185 35.59 -16.74 21.15
N ILE A 186 35.00 -16.09 20.13
CA ILE A 186 35.73 -15.19 19.21
C ILE A 186 36.29 -13.99 19.97
N PHE A 187 35.50 -13.39 20.86
CA PHE A 187 35.96 -12.27 21.69
C PHE A 187 37.10 -12.70 22.64
N SER A 188 36.98 -13.86 23.29
CA SER A 188 38.05 -14.41 24.14
C SER A 188 39.35 -14.62 23.34
N LEU A 189 39.28 -15.25 22.17
CA LEU A 189 40.44 -15.46 21.30
C LEU A 189 41.06 -14.13 20.82
N CYS A 190 40.24 -13.11 20.55
CA CYS A 190 40.74 -11.77 20.23
C CYS A 190 41.51 -11.16 21.42
N LEU A 191 40.98 -11.28 22.64
CA LEU A 191 41.61 -10.79 23.86
C LEU A 191 42.92 -11.53 24.18
N GLU A 192 43.02 -12.81 23.83
CA GLU A 192 44.24 -13.62 23.90
C GLU A 192 45.29 -13.25 22.82
N GLY A 193 44.98 -12.31 21.93
CA GLY A 193 45.90 -11.82 20.90
C GLY A 193 45.86 -12.57 19.57
N PHE A 194 44.87 -13.44 19.35
CA PHE A 194 44.73 -14.12 18.06
C PHE A 194 44.23 -13.15 16.98
N GLY A 195 44.92 -13.13 15.84
CA GLY A 195 44.47 -12.37 14.67
C GLY A 195 43.22 -12.97 14.01
N LYS A 196 42.38 -12.13 13.41
CA LYS A 196 41.10 -12.52 12.78
C LYS A 196 41.19 -13.68 11.78
N GLN A 197 42.30 -13.78 11.04
CA GLN A 197 42.56 -14.89 10.10
C GLN A 197 42.78 -16.22 10.85
N LYS A 198 43.54 -16.19 11.94
CA LYS A 198 43.84 -17.37 12.76
C LYS A 198 42.58 -17.86 13.47
N ILE A 199 41.74 -16.96 13.96
CA ILE A 199 40.43 -17.28 14.55
C ILE A 199 39.52 -17.94 13.50
N ALA A 200 39.45 -17.38 12.28
CA ALA A 200 38.66 -17.97 11.20
C ALA A 200 39.11 -19.41 10.84
N ALA A 201 40.43 -19.64 10.74
CA ALA A 201 40.97 -20.98 10.50
C ALA A 201 40.59 -21.95 11.63
N LEU A 202 40.75 -21.54 12.88
CA LEU A 202 40.42 -22.35 14.06
C LEU A 202 38.93 -22.73 14.10
N LEU A 203 38.03 -21.79 13.77
CA LEU A 203 36.58 -22.08 13.72
C LEU A 203 36.23 -23.04 12.59
N ASN A 204 36.88 -22.93 11.43
CA ASN A 204 36.69 -23.86 10.32
C ASN A 204 37.25 -25.26 10.65
N GLU A 205 38.42 -25.35 11.28
CA GLU A 205 39.01 -26.63 11.74
C GLU A 205 38.12 -27.34 12.75
N ARG A 206 37.44 -26.58 13.62
CA ARG A 206 36.45 -27.10 14.57
C ARG A 206 35.12 -27.48 13.93
N GLY A 207 34.96 -27.32 12.61
CA GLY A 207 33.73 -27.61 11.89
C GLY A 207 32.56 -26.69 12.27
N ILE A 208 32.82 -25.53 12.87
CA ILE A 208 31.77 -24.61 13.30
C ILE A 208 31.19 -23.91 12.07
N PRO A 209 29.87 -23.99 11.82
CA PRO A 209 29.26 -23.36 10.66
C PRO A 209 29.41 -21.85 10.73
N SER A 210 29.75 -21.23 9.59
CA SER A 210 29.80 -19.77 9.47
C SER A 210 28.41 -19.17 9.67
N PRO A 211 28.28 -17.88 10.02
CA PRO A 211 26.99 -17.20 10.15
C PRO A 211 26.07 -17.37 8.94
N SER A 212 26.63 -17.42 7.72
CA SER A 212 25.88 -17.65 6.49
C SER A 212 25.39 -19.10 6.38
N ALA A 213 26.26 -20.07 6.65
CA ALA A 213 25.90 -21.49 6.64
C ALA A 213 24.87 -21.83 7.75
N TYR A 214 25.06 -21.27 8.94
CA TYR A 214 24.15 -21.39 10.09
C TYR A 214 22.75 -20.85 9.77
N LYS A 215 22.67 -19.68 9.13
CA LYS A 215 21.40 -19.10 8.69
C LYS A 215 20.73 -19.94 7.61
N ARG A 216 21.49 -20.52 6.68
CA ARG A 216 20.98 -21.41 5.62
C ARG A 216 20.36 -22.67 6.20
N ALA A 217 21.04 -23.32 7.14
CA ALA A 217 20.54 -24.52 7.81
C ALA A 217 19.20 -24.30 8.54
N ARG A 218 18.91 -23.06 8.95
CA ARG A 218 17.66 -22.66 9.63
C ARG A 218 16.64 -21.97 8.70
N GLY A 219 16.91 -21.91 7.39
CA GLY A 219 16.01 -21.27 6.41
C GLY A 219 15.94 -19.74 6.49
N TRP A 220 16.90 -19.08 7.15
CA TRP A 220 16.94 -17.62 7.33
C TRP A 220 17.75 -16.92 6.23
N THR A 221 17.38 -17.12 4.96
CA THR A 221 18.15 -16.64 3.80
C THR A 221 17.49 -15.46 3.08
N ARG A 222 18.30 -14.50 2.63
CA ARG A 222 17.93 -13.50 1.62
C ARG A 222 19.10 -13.36 0.64
N GLY A 223 18.95 -13.84 -0.59
CA GLY A 223 19.96 -13.73 -1.65
C GLY A 223 21.00 -14.86 -1.71
N GLU A 224 21.94 -14.74 -2.66
CA GLU A 224 22.97 -15.73 -2.96
C GLU A 224 23.89 -16.02 -1.76
N ALA A 225 24.27 -17.29 -1.66
CA ALA A 225 25.08 -17.85 -0.60
C ALA A 225 26.43 -17.11 -0.46
N GLY A 226 26.62 -16.40 0.65
CA GLY A 226 27.96 -15.99 1.08
C GLY A 226 28.83 -17.22 1.37
N ALA A 227 30.17 -17.04 1.34
CA ALA A 227 31.16 -18.11 1.49
C ALA A 227 30.83 -19.11 2.63
N ASP A 228 30.98 -20.41 2.34
CA ASP A 228 30.60 -21.52 3.20
C ASP A 228 31.51 -21.74 4.45
N GLY A 229 32.33 -20.75 4.81
CA GLY A 229 33.26 -20.84 5.93
C GLY A 229 33.57 -19.50 6.58
N TRP A 230 34.17 -19.56 7.77
CA TRP A 230 34.69 -18.39 8.47
C TRP A 230 35.83 -17.76 7.69
N ASN A 231 35.86 -16.43 7.62
CA ASN A 231 36.95 -15.65 7.04
C ASN A 231 37.20 -14.40 7.88
N ARG A 232 38.31 -13.70 7.63
CA ARG A 232 38.72 -12.49 8.39
C ARG A 232 37.62 -11.42 8.47
N THR A 233 36.80 -11.31 7.42
CA THR A 233 35.73 -10.32 7.31
C THR A 233 34.54 -10.71 8.17
N THR A 234 34.23 -12.00 8.23
CA THR A 234 33.11 -12.55 8.99
C THR A 234 33.40 -12.56 10.49
N VAL A 235 34.65 -12.82 10.88
CA VAL A 235 35.12 -12.68 12.28
C VAL A 235 35.17 -11.22 12.72
N GLY A 236 35.36 -10.27 11.78
CA GLY A 236 35.52 -8.86 12.08
C GLY A 236 34.24 -8.03 12.11
N ARG A 237 33.08 -8.63 11.83
CA ARG A 237 31.75 -8.02 11.91
C ARG A 237 31.14 -8.24 13.28
#